data_AF-A0AAD9MMK5-F1
#
_entry.id   AF-A0AAD9MMK5-F1
#
_cell.length_a   1.000
_cell.length_b   1.000
_cell.length_c   1.000
_cell.angle_alpha   90.00
_cell.angle_beta   90.00
_cell.angle_gamma   90.00
#
_symmetry.space_group_name_H-M   'P 1'
#
loop_
_entity.id
_entity.type
_entity.pdbx_description
1 polymer ?
#
loop_
_entity_poly.entity_id
_entity_poly.type
_entity_poly.pdbx_seq_one_letter_code
_entity_poly.pdbx_strand_id
1 'polypeptide(L)' 'VKDVIHKAFINVNETGTEAAAATAVIFWDSVTMPVRAQFLADHPFLFLIRDRKTGSILFLGRYVK' A
#
# COMPACT_ATOMS: atom_id res chain seq x y z
N VAL A 1 23.93 27.20 -6.32
CA VAL A 1 23.43 26.23 -5.30
C VAL A 1 24.48 25.14 -5.18
N LYS A 2 25.01 24.88 -3.98
CA LYS A 2 26.14 23.94 -3.81
C LYS A 2 25.70 22.50 -3.54
N ASP A 3 24.64 22.28 -2.76
CA ASP A 3 24.01 20.97 -2.57
C ASP A 3 22.53 21.12 -2.20
N VAL A 4 21.71 20.11 -2.53
CA VAL A 4 20.31 20.00 -2.11
C VAL A 4 20.12 18.61 -1.50
N ILE A 5 19.79 18.56 -0.21
CA ILE A 5 19.61 17.31 0.53
C ILE A 5 18.11 17.02 0.63
N HIS A 6 17.69 15.85 0.14
CA HIS A 6 16.32 15.35 0.28
C HIS A 6 16.31 14.08 1.12
N LYS A 7 15.58 14.09 2.24
CA LYS A 7 15.41 12.94 3.13
C LYS A 7 13.92 12.64 3.29
N ALA A 8 13.52 11.42 2.98
CA ALA A 8 12.15 10.93 3.12
C ALA A 8 12.14 9.65 3.96
N PHE A 9 11.06 9.44 4.72
CA PHE A 9 10.86 8.25 5.54
C PHE A 9 9.43 7.74 5.33
N ILE A 10 9.28 6.43 5.18
CA ILE A 10 8.01 5.75 4.92
C ILE A 10 7.90 4.58 5.90
N ASN A 11 6.77 4.51 6.60
CA ASN A 11 6.43 3.42 7.51
C ASN A 11 5.12 2.79 7.05
N VAL A 12 5.09 1.47 6.92
CA VAL A 12 3.92 0.70 6.51
C VAL A 12 3.57 -0.24 7.66
N ASN A 13 2.32 -0.16 8.12
CA ASN A 13 1.78 -1.02 9.17
C ASN A 13 0.34 -1.44 8.84
N GLU A 14 -0.13 -2.43 9.58
CA GLU A 14 -1.41 -3.11 9.39
C GLU A 14 -2.59 -2.21 9.78
N THR A 15 -2.36 -1.17 10.59
CA THR A 15 -3.41 -0.32 11.15
C THR A 15 -4.13 0.53 10.10
N GLY A 16 -3.48 0.83 8.96
CA GLY A 16 -3.99 1.83 8.01
C GLY A 16 -5.19 1.40 7.15
N THR A 17 -5.34 0.11 6.85
CA THR A 17 -6.42 -0.42 5.98
C THR A 17 -6.68 -1.91 6.22
N GLU A 18 -5.65 -2.65 6.65
CA GLU A 18 -5.71 -4.10 6.91
C GLU A 18 -6.63 -4.44 8.09
N ALA A 19 -6.58 -3.63 9.16
CA ALA A 19 -7.51 -3.76 10.29
C ALA A 19 -9.00 -3.62 9.87
N ALA A 20 -9.30 -2.70 8.96
CA ALA A 20 -10.67 -2.50 8.45
C ALA A 20 -11.12 -3.64 7.52
N ALA A 21 -10.21 -4.17 6.68
CA ALA A 21 -10.49 -5.28 5.78
C ALA A 21 -10.66 -6.62 6.52
N ALA A 22 -9.80 -6.93 7.50
CA ALA A 22 -9.91 -8.14 8.32
C ALA A 22 -11.25 -8.18 9.08
N THR A 23 -11.68 -7.03 9.61
CA THR A 23 -12.99 -6.89 10.28
C THR A 23 -14.14 -7.19 9.33
N ALA A 24 -14.13 -6.65 8.10
CA ALA A 24 -15.20 -6.86 7.12
C ALA A 24 -15.31 -8.31 6.63
N VAL A 25 -14.19 -9.03 6.50
CA VAL A 25 -14.17 -10.45 6.08
C VAL A 25 -14.85 -11.36 7.11
N ILE A 26 -14.64 -11.13 8.41
CA ILE A 26 -15.29 -11.90 9.48
C ILE A 26 -16.83 -11.81 9.37
N PHE A 27 -17.38 -10.68 8.90
CA PHE A 27 -18.83 -10.53 8.71
C PHE A 27 -19.35 -11.14 7.38
N TRP A 28 -18.49 -11.40 6.41
CA TRP A 28 -18.85 -11.80 5.04
C TRP A 28 -18.68 -13.29 4.73
N ASP A 29 -18.12 -14.10 5.64
CA ASP A 29 -17.97 -15.56 5.46
C ASP A 29 -19.31 -16.32 5.29
N SER A 30 -20.45 -15.64 5.47
CA SER A 30 -21.79 -16.17 5.17
C SER A 30 -22.24 -16.01 3.71
N VAL A 31 -21.46 -15.35 2.85
CA VAL A 31 -21.83 -15.06 1.45
C VAL A 31 -20.73 -15.55 0.50
N THR A 32 -21.07 -16.47 -0.41
CA THR A 32 -20.18 -16.97 -1.48
C THR A 32 -19.61 -15.81 -2.29
N MET A 33 -18.34 -15.49 -2.07
CA MET A 33 -17.63 -14.42 -2.77
C MET A 33 -16.96 -14.91 -4.07
N PRO A 34 -16.89 -14.06 -5.11
CA PRO A 34 -16.11 -14.36 -6.31
C PRO A 34 -14.63 -14.54 -5.97
N VAL A 35 -13.95 -15.45 -6.68
CA VAL A 35 -12.54 -15.78 -6.49
C VAL A 35 -11.69 -14.52 -6.46
N ARG A 36 -11.17 -14.17 -5.29
CA ARG A 36 -10.29 -13.01 -5.10
C ARG A 36 -8.93 -13.32 -5.74
N ALA A 37 -8.44 -12.43 -6.58
CA ALA A 37 -7.06 -12.49 -7.07
C ALA A 37 -6.11 -12.40 -5.86
N GLN A 38 -5.19 -13.36 -5.73
CA GLN A 38 -4.15 -13.32 -4.70
C GLN A 38 -3.06 -12.33 -5.11
N PHE A 39 -2.69 -11.45 -4.19
CA PHE A 39 -1.54 -10.56 -4.32
C PHE A 39 -0.55 -10.88 -3.21
N LEU A 40 0.65 -11.32 -3.58
CA LEU A 40 1.72 -11.67 -2.66
C LEU A 40 2.95 -10.80 -2.96
N ALA A 41 3.28 -9.90 -2.04
CA ALA A 41 4.42 -8.99 -2.15
C ALA A 41 5.67 -9.55 -1.44
N ASP A 42 6.05 -10.78 -1.76
CA ASP A 42 7.17 -11.52 -1.14
C ASP A 42 8.53 -11.34 -1.87
N HIS A 43 8.57 -10.48 -2.90
CA HIS A 43 9.71 -10.20 -3.76
C HIS A 43 9.82 -8.68 -4.02
N PRO A 44 10.93 -8.17 -4.58
CA PRO A 44 11.08 -6.72 -4.81
C PRO A 44 9.93 -6.13 -5.63
N PHE A 45 9.36 -5.02 -5.15
CA PHE A 45 8.23 -4.35 -5.79
C PHE A 45 8.39 -2.83 -5.79
N LEU A 46 7.69 -2.17 -6.71
CA LEU A 46 7.55 -0.72 -6.75
C LEU A 46 6.30 -0.29 -5.99
N PHE A 47 6.37 0.86 -5.33
CA PHE A 47 5.23 1.47 -4.68
C PHE A 47 5.22 2.97 -4.90
N LEU A 48 4.02 3.56 -4.89
CA LEU A 48 3.84 4.99 -4.97
C LEU A 48 2.67 5.43 -4.07
N ILE A 49 2.81 6.63 -3.50
CA ILE A 49 1.71 7.33 -2.84
C ILE A 49 1.31 8.45 -3.78
N ARG A 50 0.06 8.43 -4.23
CA ARG A 50 -0.48 9.47 -5.12
C ARG A 50 -1.72 10.12 -4.55
N ASP A 51 -1.86 11.40 -4.86
CA ASP A 51 -3.15 12.07 -4.74
C ASP A 51 -4.08 11.55 -5.85
N ARG A 52 -5.25 11.04 -5.47
CA ARG A 52 -6.25 10.50 -6.40
C ARG A 52 -6.96 11.58 -7.21
N LYS A 53 -7.10 12.80 -6.69
CA LYS A 53 -7.83 13.89 -7.36
C LYS A 53 -6.97 14.53 -8.45
N THR A 54 -5.71 14.81 -8.13
CA THR A 54 -4.78 15.48 -9.04
C THR A 54 -3.94 14.52 -9.86
N GLY A 55 -3.83 13.25 -9.43
CA GLY A 55 -2.93 12.26 -10.03
C GLY A 55 -1.46 12.44 -9.65
N SER A 56 -1.13 13.44 -8.82
CA SER A 56 0.23 13.78 -8.44
C SER A 56 0.89 12.66 -7.64
N ILE A 57 2.14 12.33 -7.98
CA ILE A 57 2.96 11.36 -7.24
C ILE A 57 3.61 12.11 -6.08
N LEU A 58 3.23 11.74 -4.86
CA LEU A 58 3.77 12.31 -3.63
C LEU A 58 5.03 11.56 -3.19
N PHE A 59 5.04 10.24 -3.39
CA PHE A 59 6.18 9.38 -3.13
C PHE A 59 6.27 8.29 -4.18
N LEU A 60 7.49 7.93 -4.57
CA LEU A 60 7.81 6.80 -5.43
C LEU A 60 9.01 6.07 -4.83
N GLY A 61 8.92 4.75 -4.73
CA GLY A 61 9.97 3.95 -4.13
C GLY A 61 9.97 2.51 -4.63
N ARG A 62 11.05 1.82 -4.27
CA ARG A 62 11.23 0.39 -4.49
C ARG A 62 11.53 -0.28 -3.17
N TYR A 63 10.78 -1.31 -2.84
CA TYR A 63 11.15 -2.21 -1.76
C TYR A 63 12.09 -3.29 -2.32
N VAL A 64 13.22 -3.49 -1.65
CA VAL A 64 14.19 -4.54 -1.93
C VAL A 64 14.49 -5.20 -0.59
N LYS A 65 14.52 -6.54 -0.56
CA LYS A 65 14.83 -7.33 0.63
C LYS A 65 16.26 -7.11 1.10
#